data_AF-A0A6I2L055-F1
#
_entry.id   AF-A0A6I2L055-F1
#
_cell.length_a   1.000
_cell.length_b   1.000
_cell.length_c   1.000
_cell.angle_alpha   90.00
_cell.angle_beta   90.00
_cell.angle_gamma   90.00
#
_symmetry.space_group_name_H-M   'P 1'
#
loop_
_entity.id
_entity.type
_entity.pdbx_description
1 polymer ?
#
loop_
_entity_poly.entity_id
_entity_poly.type
_entity_poly.pdbx_seq_one_letter_code
_entity_poly.pdbx_strand_id
1 'polypeptide(L)'
;MHTTDILPQPRTRWRRPLLELSLTGQPRSWQVREQRYRCQGYGRARWGMDMAAVMTVIAREHPKAQAGMRHEFDRLSGEEWFELDLPALPPGPGPARLRYVFDAEYGRLCEVHLHWISGGDPSQEQRLPLVQAATRLAGDLMSYRWSGLTTLRGAVRGHGALLLFSGRDEDGATVEISLDGVAFDVERPDQPGRPEHRPAPRGPAALRLSYLAAAWVKLE
;
A
#
# COMPACT_ATOMS: atom_id res chain seq x y z
N MET A 1 -37.25 51.96 8.77
CA MET A 1 -37.60 50.65 9.37
C MET A 1 -38.06 49.72 8.25
N HIS A 2 -37.75 48.42 8.35
CA HIS A 2 -37.91 47.30 7.38
C HIS A 2 -36.70 47.08 6.44
N THR A 3 -35.77 46.18 6.81
CA THR A 3 -35.67 44.69 6.60
C THR A 3 -34.98 44.35 5.27
N THR A 4 -33.70 43.96 5.31
CA THR A 4 -33.16 42.59 5.23
C THR A 4 -32.98 42.10 3.79
N ASP A 5 -31.73 41.87 3.37
CA ASP A 5 -31.45 40.66 2.61
C ASP A 5 -30.04 40.15 2.93
N ILE A 6 -30.00 38.94 3.50
CA ILE A 6 -28.82 38.20 3.91
C ILE A 6 -28.63 37.14 2.84
N LEU A 7 -27.66 37.33 1.94
CA LEU A 7 -27.18 36.24 1.11
C LEU A 7 -26.15 35.42 1.92
N PRO A 8 -26.35 34.09 2.06
CA PRO A 8 -25.37 33.24 2.70
C PRO A 8 -24.11 33.13 1.82
N GLN A 9 -22.96 33.40 2.41
CA GLN A 9 -21.66 33.22 1.77
C GLN A 9 -21.44 31.76 1.33
N PRO A 10 -20.69 31.53 0.24
CA PRO A 10 -20.46 30.20 -0.30
C PRO A 10 -19.69 29.35 0.72
N ARG A 11 -20.28 28.19 1.06
CA ARG A 11 -19.70 27.15 1.90
C ARG A 11 -18.30 26.83 1.38
N THR A 12 -17.29 27.13 2.19
CA THR A 12 -15.91 26.70 1.99
C THR A 12 -15.92 25.19 1.78
N ARG A 13 -15.64 24.76 0.54
CA ARG A 13 -15.29 23.38 0.25
C ARG A 13 -14.05 23.08 1.09
N TRP A 14 -14.18 22.20 2.07
CA TRP A 14 -13.06 21.65 2.82
C TRP A 14 -12.17 20.92 1.81
N ARG A 15 -11.18 21.63 1.26
CA ARG A 15 -10.06 20.99 0.58
C ARG A 15 -9.38 20.16 1.66
N ARG A 16 -9.50 18.84 1.57
CA ARG A 16 -8.67 17.94 2.37
C ARG A 16 -7.22 18.39 2.17
N PRO A 17 -6.49 18.79 3.22
CA PRO A 17 -5.06 19.02 3.07
C PRO A 17 -4.49 17.70 2.59
N LEU A 18 -3.91 17.71 1.39
CA LEU A 18 -3.12 16.59 0.90
C LEU A 18 -2.03 16.39 1.96
N LEU A 19 -1.93 15.20 2.54
CA LEU A 19 -0.80 14.87 3.39
C LEU A 19 0.47 15.04 2.54
N GLU A 20 1.17 16.16 2.72
CA GLU A 20 2.50 16.34 2.20
C GLU A 20 3.41 15.40 3.00
N LEU A 21 3.59 14.19 2.49
CA LEU A 21 4.81 13.47 2.79
C LEU A 21 5.92 14.30 2.16
N SER A 22 6.74 14.91 3.01
CA SER A 22 7.97 15.54 2.55
C SER A 22 8.84 14.50 1.83
N LEU A 23 9.85 14.94 1.10
CA LEU A 23 10.79 14.02 0.43
C LEU A 23 11.52 13.08 1.41
N THR A 24 11.40 13.31 2.74
CA THR A 24 11.86 12.40 3.79
C THR A 24 10.87 11.27 4.13
N GLY A 25 9.69 11.25 3.50
CA GLY A 25 8.63 10.30 3.80
C GLY A 25 7.97 10.52 5.17
N GLN A 26 8.31 11.61 5.87
CA GLN A 26 7.72 11.99 7.15
C GLN A 26 6.84 13.24 6.95
N PRO A 27 5.57 13.22 7.32
CA PRO A 27 4.75 14.42 7.31
C PRO A 27 4.82 15.15 8.65
N ARG A 28 4.47 16.43 8.57
CA ARG A 28 4.57 17.39 9.68
C ARG A 28 3.34 17.40 10.60
N SER A 29 2.21 16.85 10.15
CA SER A 29 0.98 16.72 10.94
C SER A 29 0.11 15.57 10.44
N TRP A 30 -0.74 15.03 11.31
CA TRP A 30 -1.60 13.88 11.02
C TRP A 30 -3.05 14.16 11.42
N GLN A 31 -3.99 13.81 10.54
CA GLN A 31 -5.38 13.62 10.94
C GLN A 31 -5.55 12.17 11.38
N VAL A 32 -5.77 11.97 12.67
CA VAL A 32 -6.01 10.64 13.24
C VAL A 32 -7.51 10.40 13.34
N ARG A 33 -7.97 9.29 12.79
CA ARG A 33 -9.30 8.71 13.00
C ARG A 33 -9.26 7.93 14.30
N GLU A 34 -10.32 8.04 15.10
CA GLU A 34 -10.45 7.23 16.32
C GLU A 34 -10.68 5.74 16.02
N GLN A 35 -11.00 5.41 14.77
CA GLN A 35 -11.21 4.04 14.32
C GLN A 35 -9.89 3.25 14.27
N ARG A 36 -9.90 2.08 14.90
CA ARG A 36 -8.81 1.10 14.78
C ARG A 36 -8.79 0.47 13.39
N TYR A 37 -7.61 0.33 12.81
CA TYR A 37 -7.46 -0.44 11.58
C TYR A 37 -7.57 -1.94 11.86
N ARG A 38 -8.24 -2.67 10.97
CA ARG A 38 -8.24 -4.14 10.94
C ARG A 38 -7.93 -4.61 9.54
N CYS A 39 -6.82 -5.33 9.41
CA CYS A 39 -6.38 -5.93 8.16
C CYS A 39 -7.10 -7.27 7.99
N GLN A 40 -8.21 -7.29 7.25
CA GLN A 40 -9.03 -8.50 7.05
C GLN A 40 -8.81 -9.16 5.68
N GLY A 41 -7.95 -8.59 4.83
CA GLY A 41 -7.76 -8.99 3.44
C GLY A 41 -7.62 -7.78 2.51
N TYR A 42 -7.82 -8.00 1.22
CA TYR A 42 -7.77 -6.98 0.17
C TYR A 42 -9.04 -7.02 -0.70
N GLY A 43 -9.60 -5.85 -1.04
CA GLY A 43 -10.83 -5.77 -1.85
C GLY A 43 -12.00 -6.52 -1.19
N ARG A 44 -12.57 -7.52 -1.86
CA ARG A 44 -13.54 -8.48 -1.27
C ARG A 44 -12.91 -9.78 -0.78
N ALA A 45 -11.64 -10.06 -1.09
CA ALA A 45 -10.95 -11.23 -0.60
C ALA A 45 -10.68 -11.07 0.91
N ARG A 46 -10.92 -12.13 1.68
CA ARG A 46 -10.75 -12.13 3.14
C ARG A 46 -9.85 -13.29 3.56
N TRP A 47 -9.12 -13.10 4.66
CA TRP A 47 -8.33 -14.17 5.26
C TRP A 47 -9.18 -15.41 5.54
N GLY A 48 -8.61 -16.59 5.30
CA GLY A 48 -9.33 -17.85 5.47
C GLY A 48 -10.19 -18.28 4.28
N MET A 49 -10.36 -17.46 3.24
CA MET A 49 -11.01 -17.91 2.00
C MET A 49 -10.18 -19.03 1.36
N ASP A 50 -10.84 -20.09 0.91
CA ASP A 50 -10.20 -21.06 0.01
C ASP A 50 -10.05 -20.51 -1.41
N MET A 51 -9.34 -21.26 -2.24
CA MET A 51 -9.09 -20.93 -3.63
C MET A 51 -10.37 -20.72 -4.44
N ALA A 52 -11.42 -21.53 -4.23
CA ALA A 52 -12.68 -21.40 -4.97
C ALA A 52 -13.42 -20.10 -4.62
N ALA A 53 -13.41 -19.71 -3.34
CA ALA A 53 -13.94 -18.44 -2.89
C ALA A 53 -13.14 -17.26 -3.47
N VAL A 54 -11.81 -17.33 -3.48
CA VAL A 54 -10.96 -16.28 -4.08
C VAL A 54 -11.18 -16.18 -5.59
N MET A 55 -11.33 -17.30 -6.30
CA MET A 55 -11.69 -17.33 -7.72
C MET A 55 -13.01 -16.62 -8.01
N THR A 56 -14.00 -16.80 -7.12
CA THR A 56 -15.30 -16.10 -7.24
C THR A 56 -15.14 -14.60 -7.04
N VAL A 57 -14.28 -14.17 -6.11
CA VAL A 57 -13.94 -12.75 -5.92
C VAL A 57 -13.24 -12.20 -7.17
N ILE A 58 -12.24 -12.90 -7.70
CA ILE A 58 -11.51 -12.52 -8.92
C ILE A 58 -12.46 -12.35 -10.10
N ALA A 59 -13.36 -13.31 -10.33
CA ALA A 59 -14.33 -13.25 -11.43
C ALA A 59 -15.23 -12.01 -11.33
N ARG A 60 -15.56 -11.60 -10.10
CA ARG A 60 -16.40 -10.44 -9.84
C ARG A 60 -15.66 -9.10 -9.96
N GLU A 61 -14.45 -9.01 -9.41
CA GLU A 61 -13.69 -7.76 -9.31
C GLU A 61 -12.82 -7.51 -10.56
N HIS A 62 -12.35 -8.57 -11.19
CA HIS A 62 -11.40 -8.53 -12.30
C HIS A 62 -11.79 -9.48 -13.45
N PRO A 63 -13.03 -9.38 -13.99
CA PRO A 63 -13.54 -10.33 -14.99
C PRO A 63 -12.68 -10.42 -16.25
N LYS A 64 -12.06 -9.31 -16.66
CA LYS A 64 -11.19 -9.25 -17.84
C LYS A 64 -9.82 -9.92 -17.62
N ALA A 65 -9.35 -10.03 -16.38
CA ALA A 65 -8.06 -10.60 -16.05
C ALA A 65 -8.16 -12.09 -15.67
N GLN A 66 -9.36 -12.58 -15.37
CA GLN A 66 -9.60 -13.98 -15.00
C GLN A 66 -9.10 -14.96 -16.08
N ALA A 67 -9.31 -14.66 -17.36
CA ALA A 67 -8.90 -15.54 -18.46
C ALA A 67 -7.37 -15.66 -18.61
N GLY A 68 -6.62 -14.65 -18.17
CA GLY A 68 -5.14 -14.64 -18.19
C GLY A 68 -4.51 -14.92 -16.83
N MET A 69 -5.30 -15.29 -15.83
CA MET A 69 -4.83 -15.57 -14.48
C MET A 69 -3.94 -16.83 -14.51
N ARG A 70 -2.79 -16.73 -13.86
CA ARG A 70 -1.90 -17.87 -13.62
C ARG A 70 -2.20 -18.46 -12.25
N HIS A 71 -2.20 -19.80 -12.18
CA HIS A 71 -2.14 -20.55 -10.93
C HIS A 71 -0.80 -21.24 -10.88
N GLU A 72 -0.03 -20.96 -9.84
CA GLU A 72 1.32 -21.46 -9.66
C GLU A 72 1.42 -22.15 -8.30
N PHE A 73 2.31 -23.13 -8.22
CA PHE A 73 2.58 -23.93 -7.04
C PHE A 73 4.09 -24.09 -6.90
N ASP A 74 4.63 -23.67 -5.76
CA ASP A 74 6.02 -23.96 -5.41
C ASP A 74 6.09 -25.28 -4.63
N ARG A 75 6.74 -26.28 -5.23
CA ARG A 75 6.91 -27.59 -4.61
C ARG A 75 7.83 -27.57 -3.40
N LEU A 76 8.68 -26.56 -3.26
CA LEU A 76 9.63 -26.47 -2.15
C LEU A 76 8.97 -25.88 -0.90
N SER A 77 8.27 -24.75 -1.04
CA SER A 77 7.54 -24.12 0.07
C SER A 77 6.17 -24.76 0.32
N GLY A 78 5.60 -25.43 -0.68
CA GLY A 78 4.22 -25.93 -0.65
C GLY A 78 3.19 -24.82 -0.87
N GLU A 79 3.62 -23.60 -1.16
CA GLU A 79 2.72 -22.47 -1.36
C GLU A 79 2.07 -22.51 -2.74
N GLU A 80 0.78 -22.19 -2.76
CA GLU A 80 0.01 -21.96 -3.99
C GLU A 80 -0.34 -20.49 -4.12
N TRP A 81 -0.41 -19.97 -5.34
CA TRP A 81 -0.90 -18.62 -5.57
C TRP A 81 -1.62 -18.43 -6.89
N PHE A 82 -2.52 -17.45 -6.90
CA PHE A 82 -3.04 -16.86 -8.13
C PHE A 82 -2.31 -15.57 -8.44
N GLU A 83 -1.86 -15.40 -9.68
CA GLU A 83 -1.27 -14.17 -10.19
C GLU A 83 -2.09 -13.61 -11.35
N LEU A 84 -2.38 -12.31 -11.27
CA LEU A 84 -3.14 -11.56 -12.26
C LEU A 84 -2.34 -10.38 -12.76
N ASP A 85 -2.28 -10.23 -14.08
CA ASP A 85 -1.80 -9.03 -14.74
C ASP A 85 -3.00 -8.09 -15.02
N LEU A 86 -2.98 -6.93 -14.39
CA LEU A 86 -4.04 -5.92 -14.48
C LEU A 86 -3.51 -4.72 -15.26
N PRO A 87 -4.20 -4.26 -16.33
CA PRO A 87 -3.74 -3.12 -17.13
C PRO A 87 -3.78 -1.79 -16.35
N ALA A 88 -4.64 -1.71 -15.33
CA ALA A 88 -4.71 -0.61 -14.38
C ALA A 88 -5.31 -1.08 -13.07
N LEU A 89 -4.69 -0.69 -11.95
CA LEU A 89 -5.23 -0.94 -10.61
C LEU A 89 -5.03 0.30 -9.72
N PRO A 90 -6.09 1.06 -9.41
CA PRO A 90 -5.99 2.17 -8.49
C PRO A 90 -5.51 1.72 -7.08
N PRO A 91 -4.78 2.57 -6.34
CA PRO A 91 -4.41 3.94 -6.69
C PRO A 91 -3.07 4.07 -7.44
N GLY A 92 -2.40 2.95 -7.77
CA GLY A 92 -1.11 2.99 -8.46
C GLY A 92 -1.23 3.37 -9.94
N PRO A 93 -0.13 3.86 -10.55
CA PRO A 93 -0.12 4.25 -11.95
C PRO A 93 0.06 3.03 -12.86
N GLY A 94 -0.80 2.92 -13.88
CA GLY A 94 -0.62 1.96 -14.96
C GLY A 94 -0.77 0.49 -14.53
N PRO A 95 -0.10 -0.43 -15.25
CA PRO A 95 -0.25 -1.86 -15.02
C PRO A 95 0.23 -2.32 -13.64
N ALA A 96 -0.46 -3.32 -13.10
CA ALA A 96 -0.17 -3.90 -11.80
C ALA A 96 -0.23 -5.42 -11.87
N ARG A 97 0.57 -6.06 -11.02
CA ARG A 97 0.43 -7.48 -10.70
C ARG A 97 -0.26 -7.62 -9.35
N LEU A 98 -1.27 -8.48 -9.30
CA LEU A 98 -2.00 -8.82 -8.08
C LEU A 98 -1.80 -10.31 -7.82
N ARG A 99 -1.25 -10.64 -6.66
CA ARG A 99 -0.96 -12.02 -6.24
C ARG A 99 -1.74 -12.34 -4.97
N TYR A 100 -2.47 -13.45 -4.99
CA TYR A 100 -3.15 -14.04 -3.83
C TYR A 100 -2.40 -15.30 -3.44
N VAL A 101 -1.82 -15.34 -2.23
CA VAL A 101 -1.03 -16.49 -1.75
C VAL A 101 -1.83 -17.26 -0.71
N PHE A 102 -1.80 -18.59 -0.83
CA PHE A 102 -2.49 -19.51 0.04
C PHE A 102 -1.48 -20.24 0.93
N ASP A 103 -1.85 -20.37 2.20
CA ASP A 103 -1.09 -21.11 3.19
C ASP A 103 -0.95 -22.59 2.76
N ALA A 104 0.27 -23.12 2.85
CA ALA A 104 0.61 -24.46 2.38
C ALA A 104 -0.08 -25.58 3.16
N GLU A 105 -0.37 -25.36 4.46
CA GLU A 105 -0.98 -26.38 5.32
C GLU A 105 -2.50 -26.39 5.17
N TYR A 106 -3.12 -25.21 5.10
CA TYR A 106 -4.58 -25.09 5.15
C TYR A 106 -5.25 -24.75 3.81
N GLY A 107 -4.47 -24.39 2.77
CA GLY A 107 -4.99 -23.96 1.48
C GLY A 107 -5.87 -22.70 1.58
N ARG A 108 -5.58 -21.83 2.56
CA ARG A 108 -6.36 -20.64 2.88
C ARG A 108 -5.60 -19.37 2.53
N LEU A 109 -6.30 -18.37 2.02
CA LEU A 109 -5.72 -17.07 1.70
C LEU A 109 -5.07 -16.47 2.95
N CYS A 110 -3.75 -16.23 2.86
CA CYS A 110 -2.95 -15.66 3.93
C CYS A 110 -2.20 -14.39 3.51
N GLU A 111 -1.91 -14.21 2.21
CA GLU A 111 -1.23 -12.99 1.74
C GLU A 111 -1.83 -12.45 0.44
N VAL A 112 -1.77 -11.13 0.28
CA VAL A 112 -2.07 -10.44 -0.97
C VAL A 112 -1.00 -9.41 -1.27
N HIS A 113 -0.40 -9.49 -2.46
CA HIS A 113 0.61 -8.55 -2.93
C HIS A 113 0.15 -7.81 -4.17
N LEU A 114 0.40 -6.51 -4.18
CA LEU A 114 0.14 -5.62 -5.29
C LEU A 114 1.43 -4.95 -5.71
N HIS A 115 1.82 -5.14 -6.96
CA HIS A 115 3.06 -4.59 -7.50
C HIS A 115 2.79 -3.75 -8.75
N TRP A 116 3.10 -2.46 -8.69
CA TRP A 116 3.18 -1.59 -9.87
C TRP A 116 4.64 -1.39 -10.23
N ILE A 117 5.00 -1.66 -11.48
CA ILE A 117 6.39 -1.59 -11.94
C ILE A 117 6.46 -0.70 -13.18
N SER A 118 7.29 0.33 -13.09
CA SER A 118 7.75 1.11 -14.24
C SER A 118 9.08 0.52 -14.71
N GLY A 119 9.04 -0.23 -15.82
CA GLY A 119 10.20 -0.92 -16.37
C GLY A 119 11.22 0.00 -17.04
N GLY A 120 12.40 -0.56 -17.38
CA GLY A 120 13.48 0.19 -18.01
C GLY A 120 14.21 1.11 -17.03
N ASP A 121 14.54 2.32 -17.47
CA ASP A 121 15.11 3.39 -16.63
C ASP A 121 14.22 4.64 -16.72
N PRO A 122 13.09 4.69 -15.98
CA PRO A 122 12.14 5.79 -16.07
C PRO A 122 12.80 7.11 -15.66
N SER A 123 12.36 8.24 -16.22
CA SER A 123 12.77 9.57 -15.74
C SER A 123 12.19 9.87 -14.34
N GLN A 124 12.69 10.91 -13.67
CA GLN A 124 12.07 11.35 -12.39
C GLN A 124 10.59 11.70 -12.54
N GLU A 125 10.20 12.32 -13.65
CA GLU A 125 8.79 12.64 -13.96
C GLU A 125 7.95 11.38 -14.12
N GLN A 126 8.51 10.32 -14.71
CA GLN A 126 7.83 9.02 -14.87
C GLN A 126 7.74 8.25 -13.54
N ARG A 127 8.67 8.46 -12.61
CA ARG A 127 8.65 7.89 -11.25
C ARG A 127 7.65 8.61 -10.33
N LEU A 128 7.40 9.91 -10.56
CA LEU A 128 6.57 10.75 -9.68
C LEU A 128 5.15 10.19 -9.42
N PRO A 129 4.41 9.64 -10.41
CA PRO A 129 3.11 9.04 -10.15
C PRO A 129 3.17 7.85 -9.16
N LEU A 130 4.24 7.04 -9.18
CA LEU A 130 4.41 5.94 -8.21
C LEU A 130 4.58 6.50 -6.80
N VAL A 131 5.44 7.51 -6.65
CA VAL A 131 5.67 8.19 -5.36
C VAL A 131 4.37 8.80 -4.83
N GLN A 132 3.61 9.49 -5.68
CA GLN A 132 2.33 10.08 -5.29
C GLN A 132 1.29 9.03 -4.87
N ALA A 133 1.19 7.92 -5.59
CA ALA A 133 0.28 6.83 -5.23
C ALA A 133 0.65 6.21 -3.87
N ALA A 134 1.94 5.93 -3.68
CA ALA A 134 2.47 5.39 -2.44
C ALA A 134 2.24 6.33 -1.25
N THR A 135 2.46 7.62 -1.44
CA THR A 135 2.20 8.67 -0.46
C THR A 135 0.74 8.72 -0.05
N ARG A 136 -0.19 8.61 -1.01
CA ARG A 136 -1.63 8.58 -0.71
C ARG A 136 -2.02 7.34 0.07
N LEU A 137 -1.52 6.17 -0.32
CA LEU A 137 -1.77 4.90 0.38
C LEU A 137 -1.27 4.96 1.82
N ALA A 138 -0.02 5.39 2.01
CA ALA A 138 0.57 5.54 3.34
C ALA A 138 -0.22 6.55 4.17
N GLY A 139 -0.54 7.72 3.62
CA GLY A 139 -1.32 8.74 4.30
C GLY A 139 -2.70 8.26 4.77
N ASP A 140 -3.40 7.44 3.97
CA ASP A 140 -4.69 6.87 4.38
C ASP A 140 -4.52 5.86 5.54
N LEU A 141 -3.59 4.91 5.43
CA LEU A 141 -3.33 3.93 6.49
C LEU A 141 -2.87 4.59 7.80
N MET A 142 -2.07 5.64 7.69
CA MET A 142 -1.56 6.40 8.83
C MET A 142 -2.64 7.21 9.54
N SER A 143 -3.77 7.45 8.86
CA SER A 143 -4.92 8.10 9.49
C SER A 143 -5.64 7.19 10.47
N TYR A 144 -5.44 5.87 10.45
CA TYR A 144 -6.06 4.97 11.40
C TYR A 144 -5.29 4.84 12.71
N ARG A 145 -5.99 4.42 13.77
CA ARG A 145 -5.35 3.97 14.99
C ARG A 145 -4.84 2.53 14.81
N TRP A 146 -3.56 2.31 15.05
CA TRP A 146 -2.92 0.99 15.06
C TRP A 146 -2.69 0.51 16.50
N SER A 147 -2.44 -0.78 16.68
CA SER A 147 -2.24 -1.39 18.00
C SER A 147 -0.86 -1.02 18.56
N GLY A 148 -0.78 -0.35 19.71
CA GLY A 148 0.51 -0.03 20.35
C GLY A 148 1.51 0.74 19.46
N LEU A 149 2.80 0.38 19.56
CA LEU A 149 3.92 0.94 18.77
C LEU A 149 4.24 0.09 17.53
N THR A 150 3.25 -0.57 16.92
CA THR A 150 3.49 -1.53 15.83
C THR A 150 3.61 -0.90 14.45
N THR A 151 3.71 0.43 14.35
CA THR A 151 3.92 1.11 13.06
C THR A 151 5.38 1.51 12.85
N LEU A 152 5.96 1.10 11.73
CA LEU A 152 7.25 1.59 11.23
C LEU A 152 7.03 2.48 10.01
N ARG A 153 7.83 3.55 9.88
CA ARG A 153 7.62 4.61 8.89
C ARG A 153 8.95 5.15 8.38
N GLY A 154 9.00 5.51 7.10
CA GLY A 154 10.14 6.22 6.50
C GLY A 154 11.50 5.52 6.69
N ALA A 155 11.51 4.18 6.68
CA ALA A 155 12.73 3.41 6.92
C ALA A 155 13.45 3.14 5.59
N VAL A 156 14.69 3.58 5.47
CA VAL A 156 15.54 3.29 4.30
C VAL A 156 15.97 1.84 4.36
N ARG A 157 15.58 1.04 3.36
CA ARG A 157 15.94 -0.40 3.27
C ARG A 157 17.18 -0.66 2.42
N GLY A 158 17.55 0.29 1.58
CA GLY A 158 18.70 0.16 0.70
C GLY A 158 18.83 1.34 -0.25
N HIS A 159 19.69 1.20 -1.25
CA HIS A 159 19.88 2.23 -2.26
C HIS A 159 18.62 2.33 -3.15
N GLY A 160 17.94 3.47 -3.12
CA GLY A 160 16.67 3.66 -3.85
C GLY A 160 15.45 2.94 -3.26
N ALA A 161 15.58 2.29 -2.09
CA ALA A 161 14.53 1.46 -1.48
C ALA A 161 14.06 2.04 -0.15
N LEU A 162 12.77 2.34 -0.05
CA LEU A 162 12.14 3.02 1.07
C LEU A 162 10.88 2.27 1.53
N LEU A 163 10.84 1.90 2.81
CA LEU A 163 9.62 1.51 3.48
C LEU A 163 8.89 2.77 3.92
N LEU A 164 7.74 3.05 3.31
CA LEU A 164 6.91 4.21 3.66
C LEU A 164 6.08 3.93 4.91
N PHE A 165 5.48 2.75 4.96
CA PHE A 165 4.59 2.37 6.04
C PHE A 165 4.62 0.85 6.26
N SER A 166 4.70 0.44 7.51
CA SER A 166 4.36 -0.90 7.95
C SER A 166 3.52 -0.77 9.21
N GLY A 167 2.41 -1.50 9.30
CA GLY A 167 1.55 -1.52 10.48
C GLY A 167 1.02 -2.92 10.74
N ARG A 168 0.97 -3.31 12.01
CA ARG A 168 0.34 -4.56 12.47
C ARG A 168 -0.90 -4.24 13.28
N ASP A 169 -2.02 -4.88 12.98
CA ASP A 169 -3.26 -4.68 13.73
C ASP A 169 -3.27 -5.44 15.07
N GLU A 170 -4.42 -5.46 15.75
CA GLU A 170 -4.57 -6.16 17.04
C GLU A 170 -4.58 -7.68 16.90
N ASP A 171 -5.01 -8.18 15.74
CA ASP A 171 -5.12 -9.61 15.46
C ASP A 171 -3.77 -10.16 14.94
N GLY A 172 -2.80 -9.30 14.64
CA GLY A 172 -1.45 -9.65 14.18
C GLY A 172 -1.25 -9.56 12.68
N ALA A 173 -2.29 -9.21 11.93
CA ALA A 173 -2.23 -9.03 10.49
C ALA A 173 -1.50 -7.73 10.13
N THR A 174 -0.72 -7.75 9.06
CA THR A 174 0.25 -6.70 8.72
C THR A 174 -0.05 -6.10 7.35
N VAL A 175 0.14 -4.79 7.22
CA VAL A 175 0.13 -4.08 5.93
C VAL A 175 1.44 -3.36 5.75
N GLU A 176 2.05 -3.51 4.57
CA GLU A 176 3.32 -2.88 4.22
C GLU A 176 3.21 -2.12 2.88
N ILE A 177 3.77 -0.92 2.83
CA ILE A 177 3.94 -0.11 1.62
C ILE A 177 5.41 0.24 1.45
N SER A 178 5.99 -0.16 0.33
CA SER A 178 7.38 0.14 -0.03
C SER A 178 7.52 0.67 -1.46
N LEU A 179 8.57 1.46 -1.66
CA LEU A 179 9.01 1.99 -2.94
C LEU A 179 10.43 1.52 -3.22
N ASP A 180 10.69 1.15 -4.47
CA ASP A 180 12.03 0.85 -5.00
C ASP A 180 12.32 1.73 -6.21
N GLY A 181 13.61 2.04 -6.43
CA GLY A 181 14.07 2.77 -7.61
C GLY A 181 13.64 4.24 -7.65
N VAL A 182 13.42 4.87 -6.49
CA VAL A 182 13.00 6.29 -6.39
C VAL A 182 14.07 7.13 -5.70
N ALA A 183 14.06 8.43 -5.99
CA ALA A 183 14.85 9.41 -5.25
C ALA A 183 14.13 9.77 -3.94
N PHE A 184 14.88 10.05 -2.90
CA PHE A 184 14.34 10.48 -1.61
C PHE A 184 15.36 11.30 -0.84
N ASP A 185 14.89 12.07 0.11
CA ASP A 185 15.73 12.83 1.02
C ASP A 185 15.83 12.10 2.35
N VAL A 186 17.01 12.13 2.98
CA VAL A 186 17.21 11.55 4.31
C VAL A 186 17.64 12.64 5.26
N GLU A 187 16.85 12.84 6.31
CA GLU A 187 17.26 13.69 7.42
C GLU A 187 17.88 12.82 8.52
N ARG A 188 19.12 13.12 8.89
CA ARG A 188 19.82 12.37 9.93
C ARG A 188 19.63 13.04 11.29
N PRO A 189 19.54 12.27 12.40
CA PRO A 189 19.37 12.84 13.74
C PRO A 189 20.46 13.83 14.16
N ASP A 190 21.69 13.64 13.66
CA ASP A 190 22.85 14.49 13.95
C ASP A 190 22.86 15.81 13.17
N GLN A 191 22.02 15.94 12.13
CA GLN A 191 21.99 17.10 11.23
C GLN A 191 20.55 17.52 10.86
N PRO A 192 19.73 17.94 11.84
CA PRO A 192 18.37 18.37 11.58
C PRO A 192 18.33 19.60 10.66
N GLY A 193 17.36 19.64 9.76
CA GLY A 193 17.17 20.69 8.76
C GLY A 193 18.12 20.63 7.56
N ARG A 194 18.98 19.61 7.46
CA ARG A 194 19.91 19.39 6.34
C ARG A 194 19.66 18.03 5.68
N PRO A 195 18.57 17.88 4.89
CA PRO A 195 18.29 16.64 4.19
C PRO A 195 19.42 16.28 3.21
N GLU A 196 19.88 15.03 3.28
CA GLU A 196 20.76 14.41 2.29
C GLU A 196 19.90 13.91 1.13
N HIS A 197 20.02 14.54 -0.04
CA HIS A 197 19.33 14.08 -1.24
C HIS A 197 19.99 12.79 -1.77
N ARG A 198 19.20 11.73 -1.90
CA ARG A 198 19.62 10.47 -2.53
C ARG A 198 18.97 10.34 -3.90
N PRO A 199 19.75 10.38 -4.99
CA PRO A 199 19.20 10.23 -6.32
C PRO A 199 18.65 8.81 -6.53
N ALA A 200 17.68 8.69 -7.43
CA ALA A 200 17.16 7.38 -7.85
C ALA A 200 18.29 6.58 -8.53
N PRO A 201 18.45 5.28 -8.21
CA PRO A 201 19.35 4.43 -8.97
C PRO A 201 18.84 4.23 -10.40
N ARG A 202 19.75 3.83 -11.29
CA ARG A 202 19.37 3.36 -12.63
C ARG A 202 18.51 2.12 -12.53
N GLY A 203 17.58 1.98 -13.46
CA GLY A 203 16.73 0.80 -13.58
C GLY A 203 15.29 1.05 -13.10
N PRO A 204 14.51 -0.03 -12.94
CA PRO A 204 13.07 0.07 -12.79
C PRO A 204 12.69 0.73 -11.45
N ALA A 205 11.52 1.36 -11.44
CA ALA A 205 10.89 1.85 -10.22
C ALA A 205 9.66 1.01 -9.90
N ALA A 206 9.44 0.72 -8.62
CA ALA A 206 8.33 -0.11 -8.19
C ALA A 206 7.63 0.45 -6.95
N LEU A 207 6.31 0.26 -6.90
CA LEU A 207 5.49 0.40 -5.70
C LEU A 207 4.98 -0.99 -5.31
N ARG A 208 5.20 -1.38 -4.06
CA ARG A 208 4.70 -2.62 -3.49
C ARG A 208 3.77 -2.32 -2.33
N LEU A 209 2.64 -3.00 -2.33
CA LEU A 209 1.68 -3.03 -1.24
C LEU A 209 1.42 -4.49 -0.89
N SER A 210 1.70 -4.86 0.36
CA SER A 210 1.51 -6.23 0.85
C SER A 210 0.56 -6.24 2.03
N TYR A 211 -0.36 -7.19 2.01
CA TYR A 211 -1.26 -7.52 3.11
C TYR A 211 -0.96 -8.94 3.54
N LEU A 212 -0.71 -9.14 4.82
CA LEU A 212 -0.38 -10.44 5.38
C LEU A 212 -1.32 -10.72 6.55
N ALA A 213 -1.92 -11.91 6.57
CA ALA A 213 -2.70 -12.39 7.71
C ALA A 213 -1.80 -12.55 8.94
N ALA A 214 -2.42 -12.63 10.11
CA ALA A 214 -1.72 -13.11 11.29
C ALA A 214 -1.32 -14.58 11.07
N ALA A 215 -0.18 -14.99 11.61
CA ALA A 215 0.20 -16.39 11.60
C ALA A 215 -0.95 -17.22 12.23
N TRP A 216 -1.36 -18.28 11.56
CA TRP A 216 -2.32 -19.24 12.10
C TRP A 216 -1.62 -19.97 13.26
N VAL A 217 -1.73 -19.41 14.46
CA VAL A 217 -1.17 -20.05 15.65
C VAL A 217 -1.89 -21.39 15.81
N LYS A 218 -1.15 -22.49 15.68
CA LYS A 218 -1.60 -23.80 16.15
C LYS A 218 -1.86 -23.64 17.64
N LEU A 219 -3.14 -23.63 18.02
CA LEU A 219 -3.50 -23.97 19.39
C LEU A 219 -3.23 -25.47 19.50
N GLU A 220 -2.05 -25.81 20.02
CA GLU A 220 -1.74 -27.16 20.51
C GLU A 220 -2.61 -27.51 21.74
#